data_AF-A0A661NVZ4-F1
#
_entry.id   AF-A0A661NVZ4-F1
#
_cell.length_a   1.000
_cell.length_b   1.000
_cell.length_c   1.000
_cell.angle_alpha   90.00
_cell.angle_beta   90.00
_cell.angle_gamma   90.00
#
_symmetry.space_group_name_H-M   'P 1'
#
loop_
_entity.id
_entity.type
_entity.pdbx_description
1 polymer ?
#
loop_
_entity_poly.entity_id
_entity_poly.type
_entity_poly.pdbx_seq_one_letter_code
_entity_poly.pdbx_strand_id
1 'polypeptide(L)'
;MRDLLLRRAWVWAGLLMACNHPVDPPIKTFDGGPGGGSAEPCVGPADCPGLDSACRYRTCEAGICGFAQPAAGAPCEDDGQCDGSGSCTAKLDGSACSDETACASAHGVQSICCDTACDGVCEACRGEMTDGPSGICSLVIAGTDPYGHCAPSGTCDGAGECLEGN
;
A
#
# COMPACT_ATOMS: atom_id res chain seq x y z
N MET A 1 22.17 16.42 -57.71
CA MET A 1 22.46 17.84 -57.48
C MET A 1 21.60 18.22 -56.27
N ARG A 2 22.08 17.96 -55.05
CA ARG A 2 22.96 18.81 -54.22
C ARG A 2 22.32 20.18 -53.99
N ASP A 3 22.29 20.58 -52.71
CA ASP A 3 21.85 21.87 -52.13
C ASP A 3 20.56 21.72 -51.30
N LEU A 4 20.42 22.16 -50.05
CA LEU A 4 21.26 22.99 -49.18
C LEU A 4 20.95 22.68 -47.71
N LEU A 5 21.99 22.29 -46.99
CA LEU A 5 22.32 22.62 -45.60
C LEU A 5 21.45 23.69 -44.92
N LEU A 6 20.50 23.28 -44.06
CA LEU A 6 19.98 24.14 -43.00
C LEU A 6 20.90 24.05 -41.78
N ARG A 7 21.67 25.14 -41.63
CA ARG A 7 22.65 25.39 -40.60
C ARG A 7 21.95 25.85 -39.31
N ARG A 8 22.39 25.25 -38.20
CA ARG A 8 22.82 25.90 -36.94
C ARG A 8 21.83 26.84 -36.24
N ALA A 9 21.40 26.44 -35.06
CA ALA A 9 21.44 27.32 -33.89
C ALA A 9 21.71 26.48 -32.63
N TRP A 10 22.92 26.64 -32.10
CA TRP A 10 23.27 26.25 -30.75
C TRP A 10 22.65 27.27 -29.79
N VAL A 11 21.89 26.82 -28.80
CA VAL A 11 21.75 27.55 -27.54
C VAL A 11 22.10 26.57 -26.43
N TRP A 12 23.34 26.66 -25.97
CA TRP A 12 23.74 26.23 -24.64
C TRP A 12 23.03 27.14 -23.63
N ALA A 13 22.12 26.57 -22.85
CA ALA A 13 21.73 27.14 -21.57
C ALA A 13 21.83 26.00 -20.54
N GLY A 14 23.01 25.87 -19.94
CA GLY A 14 23.13 25.20 -18.66
C GLY A 14 22.62 26.16 -17.58
N LEU A 15 21.64 25.73 -16.80
CA LEU A 15 21.49 26.13 -15.41
C LEU A 15 20.49 25.21 -14.70
N LEU A 16 20.88 24.80 -13.49
CA LEU A 16 20.06 24.30 -12.39
C LEU A 16 19.52 22.87 -12.47
N MET A 17 20.36 21.99 -11.93
CA MET A 17 19.97 21.05 -10.88
C MET A 17 18.75 21.54 -10.08
N ALA A 18 17.63 20.85 -10.22
CA ALA A 18 16.56 20.83 -9.24
C ALA A 18 16.02 19.39 -9.21
N CYS A 19 16.43 18.62 -8.20
CA CYS A 19 15.68 17.45 -7.80
C CYS A 19 14.31 17.95 -7.32
N ASN A 20 13.31 17.82 -8.19
CA ASN A 20 11.95 18.26 -7.94
C ASN A 20 11.24 17.24 -7.03
N HIS A 21 11.40 17.42 -5.72
CA HIS A 21 10.44 16.96 -4.71
C HIS A 21 9.96 18.25 -4.04
N PRO A 22 8.66 18.60 -4.07
CA PRO A 22 7.64 17.86 -3.32
C PRO A 22 6.26 17.80 -4.02
N VAL A 23 5.59 16.67 -3.91
CA VAL A 23 4.12 16.65 -3.89
C VAL A 23 3.69 16.23 -2.50
N ASP A 24 3.70 17.19 -1.58
CA ASP A 24 2.89 17.08 -0.38
C ASP A 24 1.42 17.00 -0.84
N PRO A 25 0.64 15.96 -0.48
CA PRO A 25 -0.79 16.00 -0.66
C PRO A 25 -1.37 17.16 0.16
N PRO A 26 -2.55 17.70 -0.19
CA PRO A 26 -3.17 18.75 0.60
C PRO A 26 -3.35 18.22 2.03
N ILE A 27 -2.64 18.83 2.98
CA ILE A 27 -2.99 18.77 4.40
C ILE A 27 -4.46 19.13 4.46
N LYS A 28 -5.30 18.11 4.62
CA LYS A 28 -6.69 18.28 5.00
C LYS A 28 -6.63 19.02 6.32
N THR A 29 -7.33 20.14 6.37
CA THR A 29 -7.64 20.89 7.58
C THR A 29 -7.87 19.89 8.72
N PHE A 30 -6.98 19.89 9.70
CA PHE A 30 -7.12 19.05 10.88
C PHE A 30 -8.34 19.57 11.64
N ASP A 31 -9.47 18.86 11.53
CA ASP A 31 -10.48 18.86 12.57
C ASP A 31 -9.82 18.26 13.80
N GLY A 32 -9.17 19.12 14.59
CA GLY A 32 -8.51 18.76 15.83
C GLY A 32 -9.50 18.05 16.74
N GLY A 33 -9.41 16.73 16.79
CA GLY A 33 -10.06 15.94 17.84
C GLY A 33 -9.45 16.32 19.20
N PRO A 34 -10.23 16.26 20.29
CA PRO A 34 -9.78 16.67 21.61
C PRO A 34 -8.83 15.61 22.20
N GLY A 35 -7.59 15.57 21.70
CA GLY A 35 -6.49 14.79 22.28
C GLY A 35 -5.80 15.61 23.36
N GLY A 36 -5.87 15.16 24.61
CA GLY A 36 -5.39 15.86 25.80
C GLY A 36 -3.92 16.28 25.72
N GLY A 37 -3.69 17.59 25.59
CA GLY A 37 -2.36 18.17 25.73
C GLY A 37 -1.98 18.37 27.19
N SER A 38 -0.81 17.89 27.60
CA SER A 38 -0.15 18.33 28.84
C SER A 38 0.28 19.79 28.65
N ALA A 39 0.06 20.64 29.66
CA ALA A 39 0.43 22.07 29.67
C ALA A 39 1.96 22.32 29.77
N GLU A 40 2.75 21.43 29.17
CA GLU A 40 4.19 21.55 29.01
C GLU A 40 4.47 22.52 27.83
N PRO A 41 5.29 23.56 28.03
CA PRO A 41 5.64 24.46 26.95
C PRO A 41 6.55 23.77 25.94
N CYS A 42 6.23 23.87 24.65
CA CYS A 42 7.04 23.37 23.55
C CYS A 42 7.39 24.46 22.53
N VAL A 43 8.51 24.31 21.82
CA VAL A 43 8.88 25.16 20.67
C VAL A 43 8.71 24.38 19.37
N GLY A 44 8.85 23.05 19.41
CA GLY A 44 8.52 22.15 18.33
C GLY A 44 8.04 20.77 18.81
N PRO A 45 7.53 19.92 17.90
CA PRO A 45 6.99 18.60 18.25
C PRO A 45 7.97 17.67 18.97
N ALA A 46 9.27 17.81 18.70
CA ALA A 46 10.30 17.01 19.34
C ALA A 46 10.47 17.30 20.84
N ASP A 47 10.06 18.49 21.30
CA ASP A 47 10.08 18.88 22.71
C ASP A 47 8.97 18.17 23.51
N CYS A 48 7.96 17.65 22.83
CA CYS A 48 6.83 17.01 23.47
C CYS A 48 7.13 15.57 23.88
N PRO A 49 6.68 15.12 25.06
CA PRO A 49 6.85 13.75 25.49
C PRO A 49 6.07 12.79 24.56
N GLY A 50 6.59 11.57 24.44
CA GLY A 50 5.99 10.53 23.60
C GLY A 50 6.89 10.10 22.45
N LEU A 51 6.37 9.20 21.63
CA LEU A 51 7.05 8.65 20.46
C LEU A 51 6.14 8.82 19.24
N ASP A 52 6.77 9.16 18.12
CA ASP A 52 6.11 9.23 16.82
C ASP A 52 6.04 7.82 16.21
N SER A 53 4.92 7.51 15.56
CA SER A 53 4.70 6.34 14.74
C SER A 53 4.06 6.76 13.42
N ALA A 54 4.00 5.83 12.45
CA ALA A 54 3.34 6.08 11.17
C ALA A 54 1.86 6.53 11.32
N CYS A 55 1.18 6.10 12.39
CA CYS A 55 -0.22 6.44 12.65
C CYS A 55 -0.43 7.50 13.72
N ARG A 56 0.63 7.98 14.39
CA ARG A 56 0.49 8.99 15.44
C ARG A 56 1.78 9.76 15.60
N TYR A 57 1.74 11.07 15.40
CA TYR A 57 2.90 11.94 15.56
C TYR A 57 2.59 13.08 16.53
N ARG A 58 3.63 13.53 17.23
CA ARG A 58 3.56 14.66 18.15
C ARG A 58 3.31 15.96 17.39
N THR A 59 2.62 16.89 18.04
CA THR A 59 2.39 18.25 17.54
C THR A 59 2.71 19.25 18.63
N CYS A 60 3.15 20.44 18.24
CA CYS A 60 3.32 21.58 19.13
C CYS A 60 2.58 22.76 18.53
N GLU A 61 1.44 23.14 19.10
CA GLU A 61 0.60 24.23 18.61
C GLU A 61 0.42 25.27 19.72
N ALA A 62 0.72 26.54 19.42
CA ALA A 62 0.71 27.63 20.39
C ALA A 62 1.46 27.34 21.72
N GLY A 63 2.55 26.57 21.63
CA GLY A 63 3.35 26.17 22.79
C GLY A 63 2.71 25.07 23.66
N ILE A 64 1.70 24.37 23.14
CA ILE A 64 1.02 23.27 23.81
C ILE A 64 1.31 21.98 23.06
N CYS A 65 1.77 20.97 23.80
CA CYS A 65 1.98 19.63 23.26
C CYS A 65 0.66 18.93 22.94
N GLY A 66 0.63 18.22 21.83
CA GLY A 66 -0.50 17.38 21.41
C GLY A 66 -0.05 16.22 20.52
N PHE A 67 -1.03 15.54 19.95
CA PHE A 67 -0.82 14.51 18.94
C PHE A 67 -1.76 14.75 17.77
N ALA A 68 -1.31 14.38 16.57
CA ALA A 68 -2.15 14.24 15.40
C ALA A 68 -2.04 12.82 14.83
N GLN A 69 -3.10 12.42 14.16
CA GLN A 69 -3.25 11.11 13.53
C GLN A 69 -3.56 11.37 12.04
N PRO A 70 -2.97 10.59 11.13
CA PRO A 70 -3.42 10.61 9.75
C PRO A 70 -4.84 10.04 9.67
N ALA A 71 -5.50 10.26 8.52
CA ALA A 71 -6.83 9.72 8.28
C ALA A 71 -6.83 8.18 8.37
N ALA A 72 -7.97 7.61 8.75
CA ALA A 72 -8.16 6.17 8.68
C ALA A 72 -7.91 5.68 7.24
N GLY A 73 -7.20 4.57 7.10
CA GLY A 73 -6.78 4.03 5.80
C GLY A 73 -5.43 4.54 5.27
N ALA A 74 -4.82 5.54 5.93
CA ALA A 74 -3.44 5.94 5.58
C ALA A 74 -2.48 4.76 5.79
N PRO A 75 -1.52 4.54 4.88
CA PRO A 75 -0.58 3.43 5.00
C PRO A 75 0.31 3.60 6.24
N CYS A 76 0.57 2.49 6.92
CA CYS A 76 1.58 2.40 7.98
C CYS A 76 2.57 1.26 7.70
N GLU A 77 3.54 1.07 8.59
CA GLU A 77 4.55 0.02 8.42
C GLU A 77 3.91 -1.37 8.21
N ASP A 78 4.63 -2.27 7.53
CA ASP A 78 4.20 -3.63 7.20
C ASP A 78 2.93 -3.73 6.31
N ASP A 79 2.70 -2.75 5.43
CA ASP A 79 1.53 -2.67 4.54
C ASP A 79 0.18 -2.68 5.29
N GLY A 80 0.18 -2.15 6.52
CA GLY A 80 -1.02 -1.91 7.33
C GLY A 80 -1.68 -0.57 7.02
N GLN A 81 -2.79 -0.30 7.72
CA GLN A 81 -3.49 0.98 7.66
C GLN A 81 -3.70 1.60 9.03
N CYS A 82 -3.75 2.92 9.11
CA CYS A 82 -4.11 3.61 10.35
C CYS A 82 -5.62 3.49 10.62
N ASP A 83 -5.99 3.28 11.88
CA ASP A 83 -7.40 3.30 12.36
C ASP A 83 -7.97 4.71 12.54
N GLY A 84 -7.16 5.76 12.34
CA GLY A 84 -7.51 7.15 12.68
C GLY A 84 -7.54 7.44 14.18
N SER A 85 -7.21 6.47 15.03
CA SER A 85 -7.05 6.57 16.49
C SER A 85 -5.59 6.40 16.94
N GLY A 86 -4.66 6.29 16.01
CA GLY A 86 -3.23 6.24 16.27
C GLY A 86 -2.62 4.85 16.25
N SER A 87 -3.39 3.83 15.88
CA SER A 87 -2.94 2.45 15.77
C SER A 87 -2.81 2.03 14.31
N CYS A 88 -1.77 1.27 14.01
CA CYS A 88 -1.64 0.55 12.74
C CYS A 88 -2.44 -0.76 12.85
N THR A 89 -3.41 -0.96 11.96
CA THR A 89 -4.30 -2.10 11.91
C THR A 89 -3.83 -3.13 10.88
N ALA A 90 -4.62 -4.19 10.76
CA ALA A 90 -4.41 -5.30 9.84
C ALA A 90 -4.08 -4.86 8.40
N LYS A 91 -3.34 -5.72 7.70
CA LYS A 91 -2.76 -5.54 6.38
C LYS A 91 -3.82 -5.37 5.30
N LEU A 92 -3.52 -4.52 4.33
CA LEU A 92 -4.31 -4.30 3.13
C LEU A 92 -4.43 -5.58 2.27
N ASP A 93 -5.50 -5.64 1.48
CA ASP A 93 -5.62 -6.64 0.41
C ASP A 93 -4.45 -6.50 -0.57
N GLY A 94 -3.88 -7.64 -0.95
CA GLY A 94 -2.71 -7.74 -1.83
C GLY A 94 -1.38 -7.72 -1.11
N SER A 95 -1.36 -7.38 0.17
CA SER A 95 -0.17 -7.39 1.01
C SER A 95 0.24 -8.80 1.41
N ALA A 96 1.53 -9.01 1.64
CA ALA A 96 2.04 -10.28 2.15
C ALA A 96 1.65 -10.47 3.62
N CYS A 97 1.10 -11.64 3.96
CA CYS A 97 0.71 -12.02 5.31
C CYS A 97 1.34 -13.35 5.75
N SER A 98 1.71 -13.45 7.03
CA SER A 98 2.12 -14.72 7.65
C SER A 98 0.92 -15.56 8.07
N ASP A 99 -0.19 -14.90 8.42
CA ASP A 99 -1.39 -15.51 8.98
C ASP A 99 -2.64 -14.78 8.46
N GLU A 100 -3.76 -15.50 8.34
CA GLU A 100 -5.04 -14.96 7.84
C GLU A 100 -5.59 -13.80 8.68
N THR A 101 -5.36 -13.84 9.99
CA THR A 101 -5.80 -12.80 10.92
C THR A 101 -4.99 -11.52 10.83
N ALA A 102 -3.86 -11.54 10.11
CA ALA A 102 -3.09 -10.35 9.83
C ALA A 102 -3.74 -9.47 8.76
N CYS A 103 -4.72 -9.99 8.00
CA CYS A 103 -5.40 -9.28 6.92
C CYS A 103 -6.64 -8.52 7.43
N ALA A 104 -6.89 -7.33 6.88
CA ALA A 104 -8.05 -6.52 7.25
C ALA A 104 -9.38 -7.23 6.95
N SER A 105 -9.40 -8.00 5.87
CA SER A 105 -10.49 -8.89 5.47
C SER A 105 -10.61 -10.17 6.31
N ALA A 106 -9.59 -10.47 7.14
CA ALA A 106 -9.39 -11.76 7.79
C ALA A 106 -9.25 -12.96 6.82
N HIS A 107 -8.90 -12.70 5.56
CA HIS A 107 -8.71 -13.72 4.53
C HIS A 107 -7.27 -13.69 4.01
N GLY A 108 -6.46 -14.67 4.39
CA GLY A 108 -5.09 -14.82 3.92
C GLY A 108 -4.93 -16.11 3.12
N VAL A 109 -4.60 -15.99 1.84
CA VAL A 109 -4.44 -17.15 0.94
C VAL A 109 -3.08 -17.06 0.26
N GLN A 110 -2.31 -18.15 0.33
CA GLN A 110 -0.95 -18.25 -0.25
C GLN A 110 -0.01 -17.10 0.16
N SER A 111 -0.08 -16.73 1.45
CA SER A 111 0.67 -15.62 2.06
C SER A 111 0.35 -14.24 1.49
N ILE A 112 -0.84 -14.04 0.91
CA ILE A 112 -1.35 -12.76 0.44
C ILE A 112 -2.73 -12.51 1.05
N CYS A 113 -2.99 -11.27 1.50
CA CYS A 113 -4.32 -10.86 1.96
C CYS A 113 -5.28 -10.71 0.79
N CYS A 114 -6.49 -11.22 0.95
CA CYS A 114 -7.53 -11.26 -0.08
C CYS A 114 -8.74 -10.45 0.35
N ASP A 115 -9.44 -9.82 -0.58
CA ASP A 115 -10.69 -9.10 -0.33
C ASP A 115 -11.81 -10.02 0.18
N THR A 116 -11.76 -11.31 -0.20
CA THR A 116 -12.67 -12.36 0.26
C THR A 116 -11.95 -13.71 0.39
N ALA A 117 -12.65 -14.72 0.90
CA ALA A 117 -12.12 -16.08 0.98
C ALA A 117 -12.02 -16.71 -0.43
N CYS A 118 -10.82 -17.18 -0.81
CA CYS A 118 -10.64 -18.03 -1.99
C CYS A 118 -10.66 -19.51 -1.59
N ASP A 119 -11.87 -20.03 -1.39
CA ASP A 119 -12.06 -21.44 -1.02
C ASP A 119 -12.13 -22.37 -2.25
N GLY A 120 -12.20 -21.81 -3.46
CA GLY A 120 -12.21 -22.57 -4.70
C GLY A 120 -10.85 -23.19 -5.05
N VAL A 121 -10.88 -24.35 -5.70
CA VAL A 121 -9.67 -25.12 -6.08
C VAL A 121 -8.77 -24.34 -7.04
N CYS A 122 -9.35 -23.53 -7.91
CA CYS A 122 -8.65 -22.73 -8.90
C CYS A 122 -8.81 -21.24 -8.67
N GLU A 123 -8.82 -20.83 -7.40
CA GLU A 123 -8.87 -19.42 -6.98
C GLU A 123 -7.55 -19.00 -6.33
N ALA A 124 -7.15 -17.77 -6.58
CA ALA A 124 -5.97 -17.17 -5.97
C ALA A 124 -6.15 -15.66 -5.80
N CYS A 125 -5.37 -15.09 -4.88
CA CYS A 125 -5.36 -13.63 -4.65
C CYS A 125 -4.10 -12.95 -5.16
N ARG A 126 -3.10 -13.73 -5.56
CA ARG A 126 -1.86 -13.17 -6.10
C ARG A 126 -2.07 -12.87 -7.57
N GLY A 127 -1.88 -11.59 -7.94
CA GLY A 127 -2.12 -11.10 -9.29
C GLY A 127 -1.37 -11.84 -10.39
N GLU A 128 -0.16 -12.33 -10.09
CA GLU A 128 0.66 -13.14 -11.00
C GLU A 128 -0.04 -14.41 -11.51
N MET A 129 -1.05 -14.91 -10.78
CA MET A 129 -1.81 -16.10 -11.14
C MET A 129 -3.18 -15.81 -11.72
N THR A 130 -3.72 -14.61 -11.54
CA THR A 130 -5.07 -14.26 -11.98
C THR A 130 -5.08 -13.27 -13.15
N ASP A 131 -3.91 -12.80 -13.58
CA ASP A 131 -3.74 -11.67 -14.52
C ASP A 131 -4.42 -10.39 -14.00
N GLY A 132 -4.63 -10.31 -12.69
CA GLY A 132 -5.30 -9.23 -11.98
C GLY A 132 -4.39 -8.53 -10.97
N PRO A 133 -4.92 -7.54 -10.23
CA PRO A 133 -4.22 -6.98 -9.08
C PRO A 133 -4.16 -8.01 -7.94
N SER A 134 -3.06 -7.99 -7.18
CA SER A 134 -3.01 -8.76 -5.93
C SER A 134 -4.06 -8.26 -4.94
N GLY A 135 -4.66 -9.18 -4.20
CA GLY A 135 -5.66 -8.89 -3.19
C GLY A 135 -7.09 -9.11 -3.63
N ILE A 136 -7.34 -9.37 -4.90
CA ILE A 136 -8.68 -9.75 -5.38
C ILE A 136 -8.72 -11.26 -5.58
N CYS A 137 -9.64 -11.93 -4.89
CA CYS A 137 -9.90 -13.34 -5.13
C CYS A 137 -10.44 -13.53 -6.55
N SER A 138 -9.72 -14.28 -7.38
CA SER A 138 -10.10 -14.51 -8.78
C SER A 138 -9.62 -15.86 -9.29
N LEU A 139 -10.16 -16.26 -10.44
CA LEU A 139 -9.80 -17.51 -11.09
C LEU A 139 -8.34 -17.51 -11.55
N VAL A 140 -7.65 -18.61 -11.29
CA VAL A 140 -6.29 -18.87 -11.76
C VAL A 140 -6.28 -18.99 -13.28
N ILE A 141 -5.27 -18.40 -13.92
CA ILE A 141 -5.06 -18.43 -15.38
C ILE A 141 -5.06 -19.88 -15.87
N ALA A 142 -5.80 -20.12 -16.96
CA ALA A 142 -5.90 -21.42 -17.60
C ALA A 142 -4.53 -22.01 -17.95
N GLY A 143 -4.36 -23.31 -17.69
CA GLY A 143 -3.12 -24.05 -17.95
C GLY A 143 -2.04 -23.89 -16.87
N THR A 144 -2.37 -23.26 -15.73
CA THR A 144 -1.43 -23.12 -14.60
C THR A 144 -1.95 -23.81 -13.34
N ASP A 145 -1.03 -24.32 -12.52
CA ASP A 145 -1.31 -24.78 -11.14
C ASP A 145 -0.02 -24.66 -10.29
N PRO A 146 0.36 -23.45 -9.86
CA PRO A 146 1.64 -23.25 -9.16
C PRO A 146 1.68 -23.85 -7.75
N TYR A 147 0.52 -24.13 -7.14
CA TYR A 147 0.42 -24.63 -5.77
C TYR A 147 -0.08 -26.07 -5.67
N GLY A 148 -0.30 -26.74 -6.80
CA GLY A 148 -0.73 -28.13 -6.82
C GLY A 148 -2.17 -28.33 -6.34
N HIS A 149 -3.05 -27.33 -6.51
CA HIS A 149 -4.46 -27.48 -6.15
C HIS A 149 -5.16 -28.52 -7.04
N CYS A 150 -4.66 -28.72 -8.25
CA CYS A 150 -5.13 -29.74 -9.20
C CYS A 150 -4.30 -31.04 -9.14
N ALA A 151 -3.83 -31.42 -7.95
CA ALA A 151 -3.15 -32.69 -7.72
C ALA A 151 -4.05 -33.90 -8.03
N PRO A 152 -3.49 -35.05 -8.51
CA PRO A 152 -2.06 -35.36 -8.64
C PRO A 152 -1.40 -34.85 -9.93
N SER A 153 -2.17 -34.52 -10.97
CA SER A 153 -1.66 -33.97 -12.22
C SER A 153 -2.79 -33.25 -12.96
N GLY A 154 -2.79 -31.92 -12.88
CA GLY A 154 -3.78 -31.10 -13.55
C GLY A 154 -3.39 -29.64 -13.58
N THR A 155 -4.18 -28.86 -14.28
CA THR A 155 -4.06 -27.40 -14.37
C THR A 155 -5.43 -26.78 -14.30
N CYS A 156 -5.53 -25.54 -13.81
CA CYS A 156 -6.80 -24.83 -13.84
C CYS A 156 -7.27 -24.56 -15.28
N ASP A 157 -8.58 -24.59 -15.51
CA ASP A 157 -9.20 -24.31 -16.82
C ASP A 157 -9.51 -22.82 -17.04
N GLY A 158 -9.31 -21.98 -16.02
CA GLY A 158 -9.69 -20.57 -16.03
C GLY A 158 -11.18 -20.30 -15.77
N ALA A 159 -11.98 -21.33 -15.53
CA ALA A 159 -13.39 -21.28 -15.12
C ALA A 159 -13.61 -21.82 -13.69
N GLY A 160 -12.57 -22.27 -13.01
CA GLY A 160 -12.61 -22.74 -11.63
C GLY A 160 -12.52 -24.26 -11.49
N GLU A 161 -12.37 -24.98 -12.59
CA GLU A 161 -12.23 -26.45 -12.60
C GLU A 161 -10.78 -26.86 -12.91
N CYS A 162 -10.43 -28.07 -12.46
CA CYS A 162 -9.16 -28.70 -12.81
C CYS A 162 -9.31 -29.50 -14.10
N LEU A 163 -8.45 -29.23 -15.07
CA LEU A 163 -8.23 -30.11 -16.22
C LEU A 163 -7.30 -31.24 -15.77
N GLU A 164 -7.77 -32.49 -15.82
CA GLU A 164 -6.90 -33.65 -15.65
C GLU A 164 -5.91 -33.73 -16.82
N GLY A 165 -4.62 -33.87 -16.50
CA GLY A 165 -3.58 -34.13 -17.49
C GLY A 165 -3.74 -35.54 -18.06
N ASN A 166 -4.00 -35.65 -19.36
CA ASN A 166 -3.93 -36.92 -20.11
C ASN A 166 -2.47 -37.32 -20.37
#